data_AF-T1CMR5-F1
#
_entry.id   AF-T1CMR5-F1
#
_cell.length_a   1.000
_cell.length_b   1.000
_cell.length_c   1.000
_cell.angle_alpha   90.00
_cell.angle_beta   90.00
_cell.angle_gamma   90.00
#
_symmetry.space_group_name_H-M   'P 1'
#
loop_
_entity.id
_entity.type
_entity.pdbx_description
1 polymer ?
#
loop_
_entity_poly.entity_id
_entity_poly.type
_entity_poly.pdbx_seq_one_letter_code
_entity_poly.pdbx_strand_id
1 'polypeptide(L)' 'MLFSMVVDTFEVISNISKRNEITSTLADLFAKSDSDLKSLVYLVQGKLAPDYEGVESGLSDKSIIKVFAS' A
#
# COMPACT_ATOMS: atom_id res chain seq x y z
N MET A 1 -0.91 5.00 12.25
CA MET A 1 -2.23 5.22 11.64
C MET A 1 -2.97 3.87 11.51
N LEU A 2 -4.29 3.87 11.30
CA LEU A 2 -5.02 2.62 11.02
C LEU A 2 -4.85 2.20 9.56
N PHE A 3 -4.65 0.90 9.33
CA PHE A 3 -4.54 0.34 7.97
C PHE A 3 -5.81 0.58 7.13
N SER A 4 -6.99 0.63 7.76
CA SER A 4 -8.25 0.94 7.07
C SER A 4 -8.21 2.27 6.30
N MET A 5 -7.55 3.30 6.84
CA MET A 5 -7.41 4.59 6.15
C MET A 5 -6.60 4.47 4.85
N VAL A 6 -5.63 3.56 4.81
CA VAL A 6 -4.83 3.27 3.61
C VAL A 6 -5.70 2.54 2.58
N VAL A 7 -6.49 1.57 3.02
CA VAL A 7 -7.44 0.83 2.17
C VAL A 7 -8.47 1.76 1.56
N ASP A 8 -9.08 2.64 2.35
CA ASP A 8 -10.04 3.64 1.86
C ASP A 8 -9.40 4.55 0.80
N THR A 9 -8.14 4.94 1.03
CA THR A 9 -7.38 5.74 0.06
C THR A 9 -7.13 4.96 -1.23
N PHE A 10 -6.81 3.66 -1.14
CA PHE A 10 -6.57 2.79 -2.29
C PHE A 10 -7.84 2.57 -3.12
N GLU A 11 -9.00 2.48 -2.47
CA GLU A 11 -10.28 2.41 -3.15
C GLU A 11 -10.59 3.72 -3.90
N VAL A 12 -10.33 4.87 -3.28
CA VAL A 12 -10.50 6.18 -3.94
C VAL A 12 -9.60 6.29 -5.17
N ILE A 13 -8.29 6.00 -5.05
CA ILE A 13 -7.35 6.12 -6.19
C ILE A 13 -7.68 5.15 -7.34
N SER A 14 -8.31 4.01 -7.02
CA SER A 14 -8.72 3.02 -8.03
C SER A 14 -9.91 3.49 -8.87
N ASN A 15 -10.74 4.39 -8.31
CA ASN A 15 -11.93 4.92 -8.98
C ASN A 15 -11.68 6.24 -9.75
N ILE A 16 -10.50 6.84 -9.60
CA ILE A 16 -10.11 8.07 -10.30
C ILE A 16 -9.11 7.80 -11.42
N SER A 17 -9.29 8.42 -12.58
CA SER A 17 -8.39 8.29 -13.74
C SER A 17 -7.46 9.49 -13.92
N LYS A 18 -7.69 10.57 -13.18
CA LYS A 18 -6.91 11.81 -13.27
C LYS A 18 -5.65 11.70 -12.41
N ARG A 19 -4.48 11.70 -13.07
CA ARG A 19 -3.16 11.67 -12.41
C ARG A 19 -3.02 12.72 -11.30
N ASN A 20 -3.52 13.95 -11.52
CA ASN A 20 -3.38 15.02 -10.55
C ASN A 20 -4.18 14.76 -9.27
N GLU A 21 -5.39 14.19 -9.39
CA GLU A 21 -6.20 13.82 -8.22
C GLU A 21 -5.53 12.68 -7.46
N ILE A 22 -5.01 11.65 -8.16
CA ILE A 22 -4.23 10.57 -7.52
C ILE A 22 -3.05 11.13 -6.73
N THR A 23 -2.32 12.07 -7.33
CA THR A 23 -1.14 12.69 -6.71
C THR A 23 -1.53 13.47 -5.45
N SER A 24 -2.62 14.25 -5.51
CA SER A 24 -3.11 15.00 -4.35
C SER A 24 -3.53 14.07 -3.22
N THR A 25 -4.30 13.02 -3.54
CA THR A 25 -4.80 12.06 -2.56
C THR A 25 -3.65 11.32 -1.87
N LEU A 26 -2.64 10.89 -2.63
CA LEU A 26 -1.45 10.24 -2.05
C LEU A 26 -0.61 11.21 -1.22
N ALA A 27 -0.47 12.47 -1.65
CA ALA A 27 0.22 13.49 -0.86
C ALA A 27 -0.46 13.73 0.50
N ASP A 28 -1.80 13.80 0.50
CA ASP A 28 -2.59 13.95 1.73
C ASP A 28 -2.45 12.73 2.65
N LEU A 29 -2.38 11.52 2.10
CA LEU A 29 -2.11 10.31 2.87
C LEU A 29 -0.72 10.38 3.53
N PHE A 30 0.32 10.68 2.75
CA PHE A 30 1.69 10.76 3.26
C PHE A 30 1.86 11.82 4.34
N ALA A 31 1.18 12.97 4.21
CA ALA A 31 1.20 14.02 5.22
C ALA A 31 0.62 13.59 6.58
N LYS A 32 -0.29 12.61 6.61
CA LYS A 32 -0.94 12.07 7.83
C LYS A 32 -0.21 10.86 8.42
N SER A 33 0.85 10.40 7.77
CA SER A 33 1.43 9.08 8.02
C SER A 33 2.50 9.06 9.11
N ASP A 34 3.04 10.21 9.52
CA ASP A 34 4.08 10.35 10.56
C ASP A 34 5.14 9.22 10.53
N SER A 35 5.12 8.32 11.52
CA SER A 35 6.05 7.19 11.65
C SER A 35 5.91 6.11 10.57
N ASP A 36 4.72 5.99 9.98
CA ASP A 36 4.37 4.94 9.02
C ASP A 36 4.76 5.30 7.58
N LEU A 37 5.22 6.54 7.36
CA LEU A 37 5.56 7.07 6.03
C LEU A 37 6.54 6.16 5.27
N LYS A 38 7.58 5.65 5.96
CA LYS A 38 8.57 4.77 5.34
C LYS A 38 7.94 3.51 4.74
N SER A 39 7.09 2.85 5.51
CA SER A 39 6.40 1.63 5.05
C SER A 39 5.38 1.94 3.96
N LEU A 40 4.67 3.07 4.08
CA LEU A 40 3.66 3.47 3.10
C LEU A 40 4.23 3.75 1.71
N VAL A 41 5.41 4.37 1.62
CA VAL A 41 6.07 4.62 0.34
C VAL A 41 6.31 3.33 -0.44
N TYR A 42 6.67 2.23 0.23
CA TYR A 42 6.84 0.93 -0.41
C TYR A 42 5.50 0.23 -0.67
N LEU A 43 4.57 0.33 0.29
CA LEU A 43 3.27 -0.32 0.19
C LEU A 43 2.46 0.17 -1.03
N VAL A 44 2.47 1.48 -1.32
CA VAL A 44 1.82 2.05 -2.51
C VAL A 44 2.39 1.49 -3.82
N GLN A 45 3.65 1.04 -3.81
CA GLN A 45 4.32 0.42 -4.95
C GLN A 45 4.10 -1.10 -5.01
N GLY A 46 3.33 -1.68 -4.08
CA GLY A 46 3.15 -3.13 -3.95
C GLY A 46 4.35 -3.84 -3.33
N LYS A 47 5.24 -3.13 -2.65
CA LYS A 47 6.45 -3.66 -2.02
C LYS A 47 6.37 -3.57 -0.49
N LEU A 48 7.06 -4.46 0.21
CA LEU A 48 7.18 -4.40 1.67
C LEU A 48 8.42 -3.64 2.13
N ALA A 49 9.44 -3.55 1.28
CA ALA A 49 10.76 -3.06 1.62
C ALA A 49 11.51 -2.56 0.36
N PRO A 50 12.64 -1.84 0.52
CA PRO A 50 13.49 -1.47 -0.60
C PRO A 50 14.09 -2.69 -1.32
N ASP A 51 14.26 -2.59 -2.63
CA ASP A 51 14.80 -3.68 -3.47
C ASP A 51 16.22 -4.12 -3.05
N TYR A 52 17.03 -3.21 -2.51
CA TYR A 52 18.40 -3.52 -2.09
C TYR A 52 18.47 -4.34 -0.79
N GLU A 53 17.38 -4.44 -0.02
CA GLU A 53 17.35 -5.27 1.20
C GLU A 53 17.05 -6.75 0.89
N GLY A 54 16.62 -7.07 -0.34
CA GLY A 54 16.31 -8.45 -0.74
C GLY A 54 15.13 -9.07 0.03
N VAL A 55 14.32 -8.25 0.70
CA VAL A 55 13.15 -8.70 1.44
C VAL A 55 11.99 -8.88 0.46
N GLU A 56 11.78 -10.13 0.03
CA GLU A 56 10.59 -10.52 -0.72
C GLU A 56 9.52 -11.04 0.24
N SER A 57 8.25 -10.74 -0.06
CA SER A 57 7.12 -11.41 0.57
C SER A 57 7.18 -12.88 0.14
N GLY A 58 7.78 -13.75 0.96
CA GLY A 58 7.88 -15.20 0.70
C GLY A 58 6.52 -15.94 0.66
N LEU A 59 5.41 -15.21 0.49
CA LEU A 59 4.07 -15.72 0.32
C LEU A 59 3.88 -16.16 -1.14
N SER A 60 3.74 -17.47 -1.35
CA SER A 60 3.24 -18.01 -2.61
C SER A 60 1.72 -17.89 -2.68
N ASP A 61 1.16 -17.67 -3.87
CA ASP A 61 -0.30 -17.62 -4.11
C ASP A 61 -1.04 -18.81 -3.50
N LYS A 62 -0.45 -20.01 -3.57
CA LYS A 62 -1.01 -21.24 -2.97
C LYS A 62 -1.17 -21.13 -1.45
N SER A 63 -0.20 -20.51 -0.77
CA SER A 63 -0.25 -20.31 0.68
C SER A 63 -1.32 -19.28 1.05
N ILE A 64 -1.46 -18.23 0.24
CA ILE A 64 -2.48 -17.19 0.40
C ILE A 64 -3.88 -17.80 0.27
N ILE A 65 -4.13 -18.53 -0.82
CA ILE A 65 -5.44 -19.18 -1.07
C ILE A 65 -5.79 -20.13 0.08
N LYS A 66 -4.82 -20.88 0.60
CA LYS A 66 -5.06 -21.80 1.73
C LYS A 66 -5.51 -21.06 3.00
N VAL A 67 -4.98 -19.86 3.27
CA VAL A 67 -5.41 -19.04 4.41
C VAL A 67 -6.81 -18.47 4.20
N PHE A 68 -7.15 -18.02 2.98
CA PHE A 68 -8.49 -17.50 2.68
C PHE A 68 -9.59 -18.57 2.55
N ALA A 69 -9.21 -19.81 2.26
CA ALA A 69 -10.13 -20.95 2.18
C ALA A 69 -10.41 -21.61 3.54
N SER A 70 -9.67 -21.23 4.58
CA SER A 70 -9.89 -21.63 5.97
C SER A 70 -10.91 -20.74 6.65
#